data_AF-A0A351MLS5-F1
#
_entry.id   AF-A0A351MLS5-F1
#
_cell.length_a   1.000
_cell.length_b   1.000
_cell.length_c   1.000
_cell.angle_alpha   90.00
_cell.angle_beta   90.00
_cell.angle_gamma   90.00
#
_symmetry.space_group_name_H-M   'P 1'
#
loop_
_entity.id
_entity.type
_entity.pdbx_description
1 polymer ?
#
loop_
_entity_poly.entity_id
_entity_poly.type
_entity_poly.pdbx_seq_one_letter_code
_entity_poly.pdbx_strand_id
1 'polypeptide(L)'
;MPFASLVLLGMTLAQPTYPTPAEAGFHHCALIYGRETRDADDLALYATYQVDGQPRAWLFDSYLFLIFTTPSGRRTENGPTDMADWQYHLDTWFAPGRDLHALDEAIERASAVLGPPPAKRQIMLAIPWPDPAVTDFGDVDGDGRSEDLSQSADVDRVFDWYLTQMTQRFAAAGFRHLELWGGYWMNEGVRPIDQRNCRAAGEWLHANDLRFLWIPWYRAPGYDEWADLGFDLALLQPNYAFWEQHHGGRRRNRIQLAAELAQAAGMGIEIEMSGAPRQRPADLLWRHYLRDGAPDRGGYQAGATAYYLSTANVELLARSADLELRSLYDDLATYVAGGVIAEPERDLTWTDAAGTPLPLDRSGWGAPMDLARAETRFPATLTVADLTVYLDEPAGTQPWRGQARVEWLLPGETAWQPGSWALRGTASAADLHHQVLVLPVGRAIDGLRVSFESVDGALPRVTGLAPLERGPLPALDNLALGQPYTVDPPEEATYPDRGGQLNDGLISERGYSDGQAVGWHRGQIAVTFDLGAAQPVDEVRAHLQGGGQAAIIWPDDSLALLGADEPPSPVTAALADRGVPGAWALPQRVVVTHNLAPDAQL
;
A
#
# COMPACT_ATOMS: atom_id res chain seq x y z
N MET A 1 54.41 -9.43 -35.12
CA MET A 1 53.58 -8.91 -34.01
C MET A 1 52.13 -9.01 -34.44
N PRO A 2 51.30 -9.84 -33.80
CA PRO A 2 49.87 -9.86 -34.10
C PRO A 2 49.19 -8.70 -33.36
N PHE A 3 48.30 -7.99 -34.06
CA PHE A 3 47.40 -7.02 -33.47
C PHE A 3 46.36 -7.77 -32.63
N ALA A 4 46.26 -7.42 -31.35
CA ALA A 4 45.15 -7.83 -30.49
C ALA A 4 43.99 -6.85 -30.74
N SER A 5 42.94 -7.32 -31.43
CA SER A 5 41.66 -6.61 -31.47
C SER A 5 40.89 -6.93 -30.19
N LEU A 6 40.81 -5.96 -29.29
CA LEU A 6 39.93 -6.00 -28.14
C LEU A 6 38.51 -5.67 -28.62
N VAL A 7 37.69 -6.70 -28.83
CA VAL A 7 36.25 -6.51 -29.03
C VAL A 7 35.64 -6.29 -27.64
N LEU A 8 35.39 -5.03 -27.28
CA LEU A 8 34.48 -4.70 -26.19
C LEU A 8 33.07 -5.08 -26.66
N LEU A 9 32.61 -6.28 -26.32
CA LEU A 9 31.18 -6.55 -26.24
C LEU A 9 30.66 -5.69 -25.08
N GLY A 10 30.05 -4.56 -25.42
CA GLY A 10 29.15 -3.88 -24.50
C GLY A 10 28.00 -4.83 -24.22
N MET A 11 28.05 -5.52 -23.08
CA MET A 11 26.87 -6.13 -22.50
C MET A 11 25.96 -4.99 -22.03
N THR A 12 25.03 -4.58 -22.87
CA THR A 12 23.80 -3.95 -22.36
C THR A 12 23.03 -5.06 -21.65
N LEU A 13 23.15 -5.13 -20.32
CA LEU A 13 22.16 -5.83 -19.51
C LEU A 13 20.84 -5.11 -19.78
N ALA A 14 19.98 -5.68 -20.63
CA ALA A 14 18.58 -5.28 -20.67
C ALA A 14 18.01 -5.58 -19.28
N GLN A 15 17.65 -4.53 -18.56
CA GLN A 15 17.24 -4.56 -17.15
C GLN A 15 15.83 -5.16 -17.03
N PRO A 16 15.51 -5.80 -15.89
CA PRO A 16 14.23 -6.45 -15.72
C PRO A 16 13.07 -5.44 -15.91
N THR A 17 12.08 -5.90 -16.67
CA THR A 17 10.83 -5.23 -17.03
C THR A 17 9.68 -6.07 -16.48
N TYR A 18 8.44 -5.59 -16.57
CA TYR A 18 7.28 -6.41 -16.20
C TYR A 18 7.23 -7.73 -17.01
N PRO A 19 6.82 -8.85 -16.40
CA PRO A 19 6.58 -10.09 -17.11
C PRO A 19 5.47 -9.88 -18.13
N THR A 20 5.73 -10.24 -19.38
CA THR A 20 4.72 -10.15 -20.44
C THR A 20 3.59 -11.16 -20.19
N PRO A 21 2.37 -10.91 -20.70
CA PRO A 21 1.27 -11.89 -20.59
C PRO A 21 1.59 -13.26 -21.20
N ALA A 22 2.53 -13.34 -22.14
CA ALA A 22 3.00 -14.60 -22.70
C ALA A 22 3.94 -15.37 -21.74
N GLU A 23 4.83 -14.67 -21.04
CA GLU A 23 5.72 -15.25 -20.02
C GLU A 23 4.91 -15.70 -18.80
N ALA A 24 4.01 -14.85 -18.31
CA ALA A 24 3.12 -15.13 -17.18
C ALA A 24 2.10 -16.24 -17.50
N GLY A 25 1.65 -16.33 -18.75
CA GLY A 25 0.56 -17.22 -19.18
C GLY A 25 -0.84 -16.62 -19.02
N PHE A 26 -0.95 -15.39 -18.51
CA PHE A 26 -2.17 -14.59 -18.44
C PHE A 26 -1.82 -13.09 -18.41
N HIS A 27 -2.79 -12.23 -18.70
CA HIS A 27 -2.65 -10.78 -18.60
C HIS A 27 -3.25 -10.21 -17.31
N HIS A 28 -4.49 -10.54 -17.01
CA HIS A 28 -5.28 -9.94 -15.93
C HIS A 28 -5.93 -11.03 -15.05
N CYS A 29 -5.42 -11.19 -13.82
CA CYS A 29 -5.90 -12.15 -12.85
C CYS A 29 -6.82 -11.52 -11.80
N ALA A 30 -8.08 -11.94 -11.72
CA ALA A 30 -8.96 -11.54 -10.62
C ALA A 30 -8.75 -12.42 -9.38
N LEU A 31 -8.57 -11.81 -8.20
CA LEU A 31 -8.61 -12.54 -6.93
C LEU A 31 -10.05 -12.78 -6.51
N ILE A 32 -10.40 -14.04 -6.34
CA ILE A 32 -11.73 -14.53 -5.98
C ILE A 32 -11.70 -15.01 -4.52
N TYR A 33 -11.99 -14.09 -3.60
CA TYR A 33 -12.02 -14.37 -2.16
C TYR A 33 -13.19 -15.27 -1.78
N GLY A 34 -12.96 -16.25 -0.91
CA GLY A 34 -13.99 -17.17 -0.43
C GLY A 34 -15.17 -16.45 0.19
N ARG A 35 -16.38 -16.90 -0.15
CA ARG A 35 -17.63 -16.50 0.50
C ARG A 35 -18.63 -17.64 0.49
N GLU A 36 -19.71 -17.50 1.26
CA GLU A 36 -20.70 -18.56 1.45
C GLU A 36 -21.34 -19.02 0.12
N THR A 37 -21.77 -18.08 -0.73
CA THR A 37 -22.40 -18.37 -2.02
C THR A 37 -21.75 -17.57 -3.14
N ARG A 38 -21.32 -18.23 -4.22
CA ARG A 38 -20.87 -17.56 -5.45
C ARG A 38 -21.32 -18.38 -6.66
N ASP A 39 -22.29 -17.85 -7.39
CA ASP A 39 -22.90 -18.53 -8.52
C ASP A 39 -22.38 -18.00 -9.86
N ALA A 40 -22.95 -18.52 -10.95
CA ALA A 40 -22.53 -18.17 -12.29
C ALA A 40 -22.92 -16.74 -12.68
N ASP A 41 -23.93 -16.12 -12.07
CA ASP A 41 -24.35 -14.75 -12.35
C ASP A 41 -23.42 -13.73 -11.68
N ASP A 42 -22.88 -14.07 -10.51
CA ASP A 42 -21.83 -13.30 -9.85
C ASP A 42 -20.53 -13.38 -10.66
N LEU A 43 -20.09 -14.58 -11.02
CA LEU A 43 -18.82 -14.79 -11.75
C LEU A 43 -18.87 -14.28 -13.20
N ALA A 44 -20.07 -14.17 -13.80
CA ALA A 44 -20.23 -13.58 -15.13
C ALA A 44 -19.76 -12.11 -15.19
N LEU A 45 -19.79 -11.38 -14.06
CA LEU A 45 -19.36 -9.98 -13.97
C LEU A 45 -17.83 -9.84 -13.93
N TYR A 46 -17.12 -10.89 -13.53
CA TYR A 46 -15.67 -11.01 -13.63
C TYR A 46 -15.26 -11.57 -15.00
N ALA A 47 -16.02 -12.52 -15.55
CA ALA A 47 -15.73 -13.11 -16.86
C ALA A 47 -15.93 -12.12 -18.01
N THR A 48 -16.92 -11.24 -17.90
CA THR A 48 -17.30 -10.32 -18.97
C THR A 48 -17.56 -8.93 -18.46
N TYR A 49 -17.23 -7.93 -19.28
CA TYR A 49 -17.77 -6.58 -19.12
C TYR A 49 -19.23 -6.58 -19.55
N GLN A 50 -20.14 -6.25 -18.62
CA GLN A 50 -21.59 -6.25 -18.89
C GLN A 50 -22.18 -4.84 -18.97
N VAL A 51 -23.05 -4.60 -19.95
CA VAL A 51 -23.85 -3.37 -20.09
C VAL A 51 -25.31 -3.77 -20.23
N ASP A 52 -26.18 -3.21 -19.37
CA ASP A 52 -27.61 -3.55 -19.28
C ASP A 52 -27.85 -5.05 -19.09
N GLY A 53 -27.01 -5.71 -18.28
CA GLY A 53 -27.08 -7.15 -18.00
C GLY A 53 -26.69 -8.04 -19.19
N GLN A 54 -26.09 -7.48 -20.24
CA GLN A 54 -25.63 -8.23 -21.42
C GLN A 54 -24.10 -8.19 -21.52
N PRO A 55 -23.43 -9.32 -21.81
CA PRO A 55 -21.98 -9.34 -22.00
C PRO A 55 -21.61 -8.57 -23.27
N ARG A 56 -20.59 -7.71 -23.18
CA ARG A 56 -20.08 -6.87 -24.28
C ARG A 56 -18.67 -7.22 -24.71
N ALA A 57 -17.83 -7.63 -23.75
CA ALA A 57 -16.47 -8.07 -24.00
C ALA A 57 -16.03 -9.05 -22.90
N TRP A 58 -15.01 -9.84 -23.18
CA TRP A 58 -14.28 -10.57 -22.16
C TRP A 58 -13.52 -9.60 -21.25
N LEU A 59 -13.47 -9.90 -19.95
CA LEU A 59 -12.80 -9.07 -18.94
C LEU A 59 -11.53 -9.77 -18.44
N PHE A 60 -11.61 -10.60 -17.39
CA PHE A 60 -10.42 -11.30 -16.87
C PHE A 60 -10.11 -12.59 -17.62
N ASP A 61 -8.82 -12.85 -17.86
CA ASP A 61 -8.33 -14.08 -18.49
C ASP A 61 -7.78 -15.10 -17.48
N SER A 62 -7.63 -14.70 -16.21
CA SER A 62 -7.18 -15.55 -15.12
C SER A 62 -7.91 -15.28 -13.79
N TYR A 63 -7.95 -16.28 -12.91
CA TYR A 63 -8.67 -16.24 -11.63
C TYR A 63 -7.86 -16.97 -10.55
N LEU A 64 -7.56 -16.27 -9.46
CA LEU A 64 -6.98 -16.83 -8.26
C LEU A 64 -8.07 -17.06 -7.22
N PHE A 65 -8.40 -18.32 -6.92
CA PHE A 65 -9.33 -18.66 -5.84
C PHE A 65 -8.58 -18.84 -4.53
N LEU A 66 -9.03 -18.13 -3.51
CA LEU A 66 -8.45 -18.19 -2.17
C LEU A 66 -9.53 -18.10 -1.10
N ILE A 67 -9.29 -18.70 0.07
CA ILE A 67 -10.15 -18.56 1.25
C ILE A 67 -9.25 -18.00 2.35
N PHE A 68 -9.57 -16.81 2.83
CA PHE A 68 -8.72 -16.08 3.77
C PHE A 68 -8.91 -16.56 5.22
N THR A 69 -10.16 -16.85 5.59
CA THR A 69 -10.57 -17.35 6.89
C THR A 69 -11.45 -18.56 6.69
N THR A 70 -11.11 -19.69 7.30
CA THR A 70 -11.90 -20.93 7.22
C THR A 70 -13.03 -20.93 8.27
N PRO A 71 -13.99 -21.88 8.22
CA PRO A 71 -15.08 -21.96 9.21
C PRO A 71 -14.61 -22.13 10.66
N SER A 72 -13.39 -22.62 10.89
CA SER A 72 -12.78 -22.68 12.22
C SER A 72 -12.37 -21.29 12.77
N GLY A 73 -12.42 -20.24 11.94
CA GLY A 73 -11.99 -18.89 12.27
C GLY A 73 -10.48 -18.67 12.09
N ARG A 74 -9.74 -19.69 11.63
CA ARG A 74 -8.30 -19.60 11.39
C ARG A 74 -7.99 -18.95 10.05
N ARG A 75 -6.90 -18.20 10.02
CA ARG A 75 -6.40 -17.53 8.80
C ARG A 75 -5.44 -18.44 8.06
N THR A 76 -5.58 -18.50 6.75
CA THR A 76 -4.80 -19.41 5.90
C THR A 76 -3.47 -18.81 5.44
N GLU A 77 -3.31 -17.50 5.56
CA GLU A 77 -2.06 -16.80 5.23
C GLU A 77 -0.97 -16.98 6.30
N ASN A 78 -1.36 -17.09 7.59
CA ASN A 78 -0.44 -17.01 8.72
C ASN A 78 -0.97 -17.64 10.03
N GLY A 79 -2.07 -18.41 9.98
CA GLY A 79 -2.69 -19.02 11.15
C GLY A 79 -2.52 -20.54 11.21
N PRO A 80 -2.78 -21.14 12.38
CA PRO A 80 -2.52 -22.56 12.65
C PRO A 80 -3.60 -23.49 12.07
N THR A 81 -3.71 -23.52 10.73
CA THR A 81 -4.70 -24.33 10.00
C THR A 81 -4.36 -25.83 10.01
N ASP A 82 -5.39 -26.67 10.06
CA ASP A 82 -5.25 -28.14 10.03
C ASP A 82 -5.80 -28.77 8.74
N MET A 83 -5.75 -30.11 8.65
CA MET A 83 -6.22 -30.85 7.48
C MET A 83 -7.67 -30.52 7.11
N ALA A 84 -8.55 -30.28 8.08
CA ALA A 84 -9.96 -29.97 7.80
C ALA A 84 -10.12 -28.57 7.18
N ASP A 85 -9.33 -27.60 7.61
CA ASP A 85 -9.29 -26.27 6.99
C ASP A 85 -8.79 -26.33 5.54
N TRP A 86 -7.75 -27.13 5.29
CA TRP A 86 -7.18 -27.29 3.94
C TRP A 86 -8.19 -28.03 3.04
N GLN A 87 -8.81 -29.09 3.55
CA GLN A 87 -9.84 -29.85 2.83
C GLN A 87 -11.05 -28.97 2.48
N TYR A 88 -11.43 -28.03 3.36
CA TYR A 88 -12.52 -27.09 3.11
C TYR A 88 -12.29 -26.24 1.86
N HIS A 89 -11.06 -25.85 1.54
CA HIS A 89 -10.75 -25.11 0.31
C HIS A 89 -11.18 -25.90 -0.93
N LEU A 90 -10.69 -27.14 -1.04
CA LEU A 90 -10.96 -28.01 -2.17
C LEU A 90 -12.44 -28.41 -2.24
N ASP A 91 -13.06 -28.72 -1.10
CA ASP A 91 -14.48 -29.06 -1.07
C ASP A 91 -15.36 -27.89 -1.52
N THR A 92 -14.96 -26.66 -1.16
CA THR A 92 -15.70 -25.45 -1.52
C THR A 92 -15.56 -25.12 -3.00
N TRP A 93 -14.33 -25.05 -3.53
CA TRP A 93 -14.10 -24.61 -4.91
C TRP A 93 -14.62 -25.60 -5.97
N PHE A 94 -14.58 -26.90 -5.67
CA PHE A 94 -15.02 -27.96 -6.59
C PHE A 94 -16.48 -28.41 -6.37
N ALA A 95 -17.21 -27.84 -5.41
CA ALA A 95 -18.61 -28.19 -5.22
C ALA A 95 -19.46 -27.76 -6.44
N PRO A 96 -20.45 -28.58 -6.86
CA PRO A 96 -21.33 -28.25 -7.97
C PRO A 96 -22.09 -26.92 -7.77
N GLY A 97 -22.20 -26.12 -8.84
CA GLY A 97 -22.99 -24.89 -8.86
C GLY A 97 -22.34 -23.68 -8.18
N ARG A 98 -21.07 -23.77 -7.77
CA ARG A 98 -20.32 -22.64 -7.20
C ARG A 98 -18.90 -22.54 -7.73
N ASP A 99 -18.27 -21.40 -7.46
CA ASP A 99 -16.84 -21.12 -7.72
C ASP A 99 -16.37 -21.64 -9.09
N LEU A 100 -15.61 -22.74 -9.18
CA LEU A 100 -15.06 -23.22 -10.45
C LEU A 100 -16.13 -23.69 -11.43
N HIS A 101 -17.12 -24.48 -10.96
CA HIS A 101 -18.24 -24.91 -11.82
C HIS A 101 -19.08 -23.73 -12.28
N ALA A 102 -19.32 -22.76 -11.39
CA ALA A 102 -20.06 -21.56 -11.72
C ALA A 102 -19.32 -20.66 -12.72
N LEU A 103 -17.99 -20.57 -12.63
CA LEU A 103 -17.18 -19.80 -13.58
C LEU A 103 -17.19 -20.47 -14.97
N ASP A 104 -17.02 -21.80 -15.03
CA ASP A 104 -17.10 -22.56 -16.29
C ASP A 104 -18.47 -22.36 -16.96
N GLU A 105 -19.56 -22.41 -16.20
CA GLU A 105 -20.91 -22.12 -16.69
C GLU A 105 -21.06 -20.66 -17.16
N ALA A 106 -20.57 -19.69 -16.39
CA ALA A 106 -20.62 -18.28 -16.77
C ALA A 106 -19.92 -18.02 -18.11
N ILE A 107 -18.77 -18.66 -18.35
CA ILE A 107 -18.02 -18.56 -19.61
C ILE A 107 -18.77 -19.27 -20.75
N GLU A 108 -19.38 -20.44 -20.53
CA GLU A 108 -20.21 -21.10 -21.55
C GLU A 108 -21.39 -20.20 -21.96
N ARG A 109 -22.10 -19.61 -20.98
CA ARG A 109 -23.23 -18.71 -21.24
C ARG A 109 -22.79 -17.47 -22.01
N ALA A 110 -21.68 -16.84 -21.62
CA ALA A 110 -21.12 -15.69 -22.32
C ALA A 110 -20.63 -16.04 -23.74
N SER A 111 -20.08 -17.24 -23.94
CA SER A 111 -19.59 -17.71 -25.25
C SER A 111 -20.70 -17.84 -26.28
N ALA A 112 -21.94 -18.10 -25.85
CA ALA A 112 -23.10 -18.10 -26.74
C ALA A 112 -23.43 -16.71 -27.34
N VAL A 113 -22.96 -15.63 -26.70
CA VAL A 113 -23.18 -14.23 -27.13
C VAL A 113 -21.93 -13.63 -27.79
N LEU A 114 -20.76 -13.82 -27.17
CA LEU A 114 -19.49 -13.21 -27.61
C LEU A 114 -18.69 -14.08 -28.58
N GLY A 115 -19.07 -15.36 -28.75
CA GLY A 115 -18.18 -16.38 -29.29
C GLY A 115 -17.18 -16.88 -28.23
N PRO A 116 -16.43 -17.96 -28.50
CA PRO A 116 -15.50 -18.53 -27.52
C PRO A 116 -14.39 -17.53 -27.15
N PRO A 117 -13.86 -17.58 -25.92
CA PRO A 117 -12.70 -16.79 -25.55
C PRO A 117 -11.46 -17.24 -26.35
N PRO A 118 -10.44 -16.37 -26.51
CA PRO A 118 -9.22 -16.70 -27.28
C PRO A 118 -8.46 -17.91 -26.76
N ALA A 119 -8.54 -18.16 -25.45
CA ALA A 119 -7.94 -19.30 -24.76
C ALA A 119 -8.79 -19.69 -23.55
N LYS A 120 -8.50 -20.87 -22.98
CA LYS A 120 -9.04 -21.27 -21.68
C LYS A 120 -8.58 -20.30 -20.59
N ARG A 121 -9.44 -20.10 -19.59
CA ARG A 121 -9.15 -19.23 -18.44
C ARG A 121 -8.26 -19.93 -17.45
N GLN A 122 -7.21 -19.24 -17.04
CA GLN A 122 -6.16 -19.78 -16.20
C GLN A 122 -6.57 -19.71 -14.73
N ILE A 123 -6.51 -20.84 -14.03
CA ILE A 123 -6.95 -20.97 -12.64
C ILE A 123 -5.76 -21.20 -11.73
N MET A 124 -5.67 -20.39 -10.68
CA MET A 124 -4.73 -20.56 -9.58
C MET A 124 -5.50 -20.86 -8.31
N LEU A 125 -5.03 -21.82 -7.53
CA LEU A 125 -5.65 -22.22 -6.28
C LEU A 125 -4.69 -22.00 -5.12
N ALA A 126 -5.19 -21.38 -4.05
CA ALA A 126 -4.40 -21.06 -2.88
C ALA A 126 -3.88 -22.30 -2.13
N ILE A 127 -2.61 -22.23 -1.73
CA ILE A 127 -1.90 -23.15 -0.84
C ILE A 127 -1.79 -22.47 0.52
N PRO A 128 -2.49 -22.97 1.57
CA PRO A 128 -2.39 -22.39 2.91
C PRO A 128 -0.98 -22.48 3.48
N TRP A 129 -0.64 -21.57 4.39
CA TRP A 129 0.66 -21.57 5.06
C TRP A 129 0.75 -22.70 6.09
N PRO A 130 1.78 -23.57 6.02
CA PRO A 130 1.96 -24.67 6.98
C PRO A 130 2.62 -24.16 8.27
N ASP A 131 1.79 -23.72 9.22
CA ASP A 131 2.27 -23.18 10.51
C ASP A 131 3.02 -24.26 11.32
N PRO A 132 4.31 -24.07 11.65
CA PRO A 132 5.09 -25.05 12.42
C PRO A 132 4.59 -25.25 13.86
N ALA A 133 3.68 -24.42 14.37
CA ALA A 133 3.02 -24.64 15.66
C ALA A 133 1.97 -25.76 15.63
N VAL A 134 1.55 -26.23 14.45
CA VAL A 134 0.57 -27.30 14.29
C VAL A 134 1.29 -28.66 14.27
N THR A 135 1.30 -29.34 15.42
CA THR A 135 1.94 -30.67 15.57
C THR A 135 0.95 -31.85 15.44
N ASP A 136 -0.32 -31.55 15.19
CA ASP A 136 -1.43 -32.50 15.03
C ASP A 136 -2.30 -32.03 13.85
N PHE A 137 -1.74 -32.08 12.64
CA PHE A 137 -2.40 -31.56 11.43
C PHE A 137 -3.57 -32.44 10.96
N GLY A 138 -3.43 -33.76 11.09
CA GLY A 138 -4.35 -34.78 10.59
C GLY A 138 -3.64 -35.74 9.63
N ASP A 139 -3.99 -37.03 9.71
CA ASP A 139 -3.41 -38.16 8.95
C ASP A 139 -3.70 -38.05 7.45
N VAL A 140 -2.72 -37.61 6.66
CA VAL A 140 -2.92 -37.33 5.22
C VAL A 140 -2.69 -38.54 4.31
N ASP A 141 -1.99 -39.57 4.79
CA ASP A 141 -1.64 -40.78 4.01
C ASP A 141 -2.31 -42.07 4.52
N GLY A 142 -3.04 -42.00 5.64
CA GLY A 142 -3.79 -43.10 6.23
C GLY A 142 -2.92 -44.09 7.02
N ASP A 143 -1.71 -43.71 7.42
CA ASP A 143 -0.79 -44.55 8.21
C ASP A 143 -1.18 -44.64 9.70
N GLY A 144 -2.19 -43.87 10.13
CA GLY A 144 -2.69 -43.80 11.50
C GLY A 144 -1.95 -42.79 12.40
N ARG A 145 -1.06 -41.96 11.83
CA ARG A 145 -0.31 -40.90 12.52
C ARG A 145 -0.68 -39.55 11.93
N SER A 146 -0.86 -38.57 12.81
CA SER A 146 -1.05 -37.17 12.42
C SER A 146 0.27 -36.47 12.18
N GLU A 147 0.28 -35.57 11.19
CA GLU A 147 1.45 -34.91 10.67
C GLU A 147 1.84 -33.73 11.54
N ASP A 148 3.14 -33.61 11.81
CA ASP A 148 3.70 -32.51 12.59
C ASP A 148 4.34 -31.48 11.65
N LEU A 149 3.71 -30.31 11.48
CA LEU A 149 4.19 -29.27 10.57
C LEU A 149 5.50 -28.61 11.03
N SER A 150 5.98 -28.88 12.25
CA SER A 150 7.35 -28.53 12.64
C SER A 150 8.41 -29.41 11.98
N GLN A 151 8.01 -30.57 11.42
CA GLN A 151 8.89 -31.53 10.76
C GLN A 151 8.78 -31.45 9.24
N SER A 152 9.89 -31.14 8.58
CA SER A 152 9.94 -30.95 7.12
C SER A 152 9.40 -32.13 6.31
N ALA A 153 9.62 -33.38 6.76
CA ALA A 153 9.14 -34.57 6.07
C ALA A 153 7.61 -34.74 6.16
N ASP A 154 6.98 -34.27 7.25
CA ASP A 154 5.53 -34.31 7.39
C ASP A 154 4.90 -33.15 6.58
N VAL A 155 5.55 -31.98 6.50
CA VAL A 155 5.15 -30.90 5.56
C VAL A 155 5.17 -31.38 4.10
N ASP A 156 6.18 -32.15 3.69
CA ASP A 156 6.24 -32.71 2.33
C ASP A 156 5.06 -33.64 2.03
N ARG A 157 4.66 -34.47 3.00
CA ARG A 157 3.48 -35.34 2.86
C ARG A 157 2.20 -34.52 2.75
N VAL A 158 2.06 -33.47 3.54
CA VAL A 158 0.91 -32.56 3.50
C VAL A 158 0.81 -31.87 2.14
N PHE A 159 1.93 -31.40 1.57
CA PHE A 159 1.93 -30.84 0.21
C PHE A 159 1.61 -31.89 -0.84
N ASP A 160 2.19 -33.08 -0.76
CA ASP A 160 1.90 -34.17 -1.69
C ASP A 160 0.41 -34.53 -1.69
N TRP A 161 -0.18 -34.69 -0.50
CA TRP A 161 -1.61 -34.92 -0.34
C TRP A 161 -2.45 -33.77 -0.92
N TYR A 162 -2.25 -32.54 -0.44
CA TYR A 162 -3.12 -31.41 -0.79
C TYR A 162 -3.07 -31.09 -2.28
N LEU A 163 -1.86 -31.05 -2.86
CA LEU A 163 -1.69 -30.70 -4.26
C LEU A 163 -2.09 -31.86 -5.20
N THR A 164 -1.91 -33.12 -4.77
CA THR A 164 -2.50 -34.27 -5.48
C THR A 164 -4.02 -34.20 -5.49
N GLN A 165 -4.66 -33.90 -4.35
CA GLN A 165 -6.11 -33.75 -4.27
C GLN A 165 -6.61 -32.61 -5.16
N MET A 166 -5.90 -31.47 -5.15
CA MET A 166 -6.19 -30.31 -5.99
C MET A 166 -6.20 -30.68 -7.48
N THR A 167 -5.11 -31.31 -7.96
CA THR A 167 -4.94 -31.66 -9.38
C THR A 167 -5.91 -32.77 -9.83
N GLN A 168 -6.12 -33.80 -9.02
CA GLN A 168 -7.05 -34.88 -9.33
C GLN A 168 -8.50 -34.38 -9.42
N ARG A 169 -8.92 -33.51 -8.49
CA ARG A 169 -10.27 -32.92 -8.52
C ARG A 169 -10.47 -32.03 -9.74
N PHE A 170 -9.48 -31.23 -10.12
CA PHE A 170 -9.56 -30.41 -11.33
C PHE A 170 -9.67 -31.26 -12.59
N ALA A 171 -8.85 -32.30 -12.72
CA ALA A 171 -8.91 -33.23 -13.84
C ALA A 171 -10.26 -33.97 -13.90
N ALA A 172 -10.77 -34.43 -12.75
CA ALA A 172 -12.04 -35.15 -12.66
C ALA A 172 -13.26 -34.26 -12.97
N ALA A 173 -13.20 -32.96 -12.64
CA ALA A 173 -14.27 -32.01 -12.92
C ALA A 173 -14.49 -31.77 -14.42
N GLY A 174 -13.46 -31.97 -15.25
CA GLY A 174 -13.58 -31.95 -16.71
C GLY A 174 -14.00 -30.58 -17.28
N PHE A 175 -13.54 -29.48 -16.68
CA PHE A 175 -13.90 -28.11 -17.08
C PHE A 175 -13.60 -27.85 -18.57
N ARG A 176 -14.59 -27.27 -19.25
CA ARG A 176 -14.52 -27.02 -20.69
C ARG A 176 -13.74 -25.75 -21.01
N HIS A 177 -13.83 -24.75 -20.16
CA HIS A 177 -13.31 -23.39 -20.37
C HIS A 177 -12.16 -23.03 -19.44
N LEU A 178 -11.88 -23.87 -18.44
CA LEU A 178 -10.85 -23.63 -17.44
C LEU A 178 -9.62 -24.52 -17.68
N GLU A 179 -8.47 -24.02 -17.26
CA GLU A 179 -7.18 -24.71 -17.23
C GLU A 179 -6.48 -24.40 -15.91
N LEU A 180 -5.90 -25.43 -15.28
CA LEU A 180 -5.17 -25.26 -14.03
C LEU A 180 -3.78 -24.70 -14.36
N TRP A 181 -3.54 -23.45 -13.98
CA TRP A 181 -2.24 -22.80 -14.13
C TRP A 181 -1.28 -23.24 -13.02
N GLY A 182 -1.78 -23.38 -11.80
CA GLY A 182 -1.02 -23.93 -10.68
C GLY A 182 -1.43 -23.39 -9.30
N GLY A 183 -0.45 -23.27 -8.42
CA GLY A 183 -0.66 -22.90 -7.01
C GLY A 183 -0.34 -21.45 -6.70
N TYR A 184 -0.99 -20.90 -5.68
CA TYR A 184 -0.68 -19.59 -5.10
C TYR A 184 -0.26 -19.73 -3.64
N TRP A 185 0.89 -19.18 -3.28
CA TRP A 185 1.36 -19.19 -1.88
C TRP A 185 0.62 -18.16 -1.04
N MET A 186 -0.16 -18.60 -0.05
CA MET A 186 -1.02 -17.70 0.73
C MET A 186 -0.27 -16.70 1.63
N ASN A 187 0.93 -17.03 2.10
CA ASN A 187 1.66 -16.10 2.96
C ASN A 187 2.32 -15.01 2.10
N GLU A 188 1.92 -13.77 2.33
CA GLU A 188 2.41 -12.60 1.58
C GLU A 188 3.85 -12.21 1.96
N GLY A 189 4.52 -12.94 2.86
CA GLY A 189 5.93 -12.80 3.19
C GLY A 189 6.64 -14.16 3.31
N VAL A 190 7.88 -14.25 2.81
CA VAL A 190 8.71 -15.45 2.96
C VAL A 190 9.89 -15.13 3.87
N ARG A 191 9.77 -15.49 5.15
CA ARG A 191 10.87 -15.37 6.12
C ARG A 191 11.81 -16.57 5.97
N PRO A 192 13.03 -16.54 6.56
CA PRO A 192 13.97 -17.66 6.50
C PRO A 192 13.36 -19.02 6.89
N ILE A 193 12.45 -19.04 7.87
CA ILE A 193 11.74 -20.27 8.30
C ILE A 193 10.78 -20.81 7.24
N ASP A 194 10.29 -19.96 6.35
CA ASP A 194 9.29 -20.29 5.32
C ASP A 194 9.95 -20.73 4.00
N GLN A 195 11.21 -20.32 3.75
CA GLN A 195 11.89 -20.52 2.45
C GLN A 195 11.95 -21.98 2.00
N ARG A 196 12.21 -22.91 2.93
CA ARG A 196 12.26 -24.34 2.61
C ARG A 196 10.90 -24.87 2.14
N ASN A 197 9.83 -24.49 2.85
CA ASN A 197 8.47 -24.94 2.53
C ASN A 197 7.97 -24.32 1.23
N CYS A 198 8.31 -23.05 0.97
CA CYS A 198 8.08 -22.40 -0.31
C CYS A 198 8.74 -23.17 -1.47
N ARG A 199 10.03 -23.49 -1.35
CA ARG A 199 10.76 -24.27 -2.37
C ARG A 199 10.16 -25.65 -2.59
N ALA A 200 9.80 -26.36 -1.51
CA ALA A 200 9.18 -27.68 -1.61
C ALA A 200 7.83 -27.64 -2.35
N ALA A 201 7.00 -26.63 -2.10
CA ALA A 201 5.75 -26.43 -2.84
C ALA A 201 6.00 -26.13 -4.33
N GLY A 202 6.97 -25.26 -4.63
CA GLY A 202 7.39 -24.96 -6.00
C GLY A 202 7.90 -26.19 -6.75
N GLU A 203 8.81 -26.96 -6.13
CA GLU A 203 9.35 -28.21 -6.70
C GLU A 203 8.24 -29.23 -7.01
N TRP A 204 7.27 -29.37 -6.11
CA TRP A 204 6.12 -30.26 -6.35
C TRP A 204 5.30 -29.78 -7.56
N LEU A 205 4.98 -28.49 -7.65
CA LEU A 205 4.22 -27.91 -8.76
C LEU A 205 4.94 -28.10 -10.09
N HIS A 206 6.24 -27.78 -10.14
CA HIS A 206 7.06 -27.94 -11.35
C HIS A 206 7.17 -29.39 -11.80
N ALA A 207 7.27 -30.34 -10.87
CA ALA A 207 7.30 -31.77 -11.19
C ALA A 207 5.99 -32.28 -11.83
N ASN A 208 4.91 -31.51 -11.73
CA ASN A 208 3.59 -31.81 -12.28
C ASN A 208 3.17 -30.85 -13.42
N ASP A 209 4.15 -30.19 -14.07
CA ASP A 209 3.92 -29.22 -15.17
C ASP A 209 3.01 -28.03 -14.78
N LEU A 210 2.99 -27.66 -13.50
CA LEU A 210 2.26 -26.51 -12.97
C LEU A 210 3.21 -25.38 -12.57
N ARG A 211 2.63 -24.18 -12.39
CA ARG A 211 3.37 -22.97 -12.03
C ARG A 211 3.04 -22.50 -10.60
N PHE A 212 3.90 -21.65 -10.07
CA PHE A 212 3.82 -21.15 -8.71
C PHE A 212 3.75 -19.62 -8.67
N LEU A 213 2.64 -19.09 -8.16
CA LEU A 213 2.36 -17.66 -8.06
C LEU A 213 2.58 -17.15 -6.64
N TRP A 214 3.10 -15.92 -6.54
CA TRP A 214 3.14 -15.17 -5.30
C TRP A 214 2.69 -13.72 -5.48
N ILE A 215 2.11 -13.16 -4.42
CA ILE A 215 1.65 -11.78 -4.37
C ILE A 215 2.16 -11.21 -3.04
N PRO A 216 3.40 -10.67 -3.00
CA PRO A 216 3.96 -10.10 -1.78
C PRO A 216 3.44 -8.70 -1.48
N TRP A 217 3.25 -8.39 -0.20
CA TRP A 217 3.01 -7.01 0.24
C TRP A 217 4.24 -6.13 0.00
N TYR A 218 4.06 -4.80 0.03
CA TYR A 218 5.11 -3.84 -0.30
C TYR A 218 6.40 -4.03 0.52
N ARG A 219 7.47 -4.57 -0.12
CA ARG A 219 8.75 -4.94 0.50
C ARG A 219 8.64 -6.06 1.55
N ALA A 220 7.78 -7.03 1.30
CA ALA A 220 7.70 -8.24 2.12
C ALA A 220 9.04 -8.97 2.21
N PRO A 221 9.35 -9.67 3.31
CA PRO A 221 10.52 -10.56 3.36
C PRO A 221 10.55 -11.51 2.16
N GLY A 222 11.69 -11.56 1.46
CA GLY A 222 11.90 -12.42 0.29
C GLY A 222 11.36 -11.90 -1.04
N TYR A 223 10.73 -10.71 -1.09
CA TYR A 223 10.13 -10.18 -2.32
C TYR A 223 11.13 -10.01 -3.47
N ASP A 224 12.37 -9.67 -3.19
CA ASP A 224 13.47 -9.49 -4.14
C ASP A 224 14.25 -10.79 -4.43
N GLU A 225 13.88 -11.89 -3.77
CA GLU A 225 14.43 -13.24 -3.94
C GLU A 225 13.39 -14.22 -4.50
N TRP A 226 12.23 -13.73 -4.97
CA TRP A 226 11.08 -14.56 -5.36
C TRP A 226 11.43 -15.67 -6.35
N ALA A 227 12.20 -15.36 -7.39
CA ALA A 227 12.58 -16.32 -8.42
C ALA A 227 13.47 -17.43 -7.83
N ASP A 228 14.42 -17.05 -6.96
CA ASP A 228 15.26 -18.01 -6.25
C ASP A 228 14.44 -18.88 -5.31
N LEU A 229 13.34 -18.38 -4.74
CA LEU A 229 12.42 -19.14 -3.88
C LEU A 229 11.55 -20.16 -4.64
N GLY A 230 11.61 -20.17 -5.98
CA GLY A 230 10.93 -21.14 -6.84
C GLY A 230 9.59 -20.66 -7.40
N PHE A 231 9.24 -19.38 -7.24
CA PHE A 231 8.07 -18.80 -7.87
C PHE A 231 8.32 -18.56 -9.37
N ASP A 232 7.30 -18.81 -10.21
CA ASP A 232 7.33 -18.53 -11.65
C ASP A 232 6.84 -17.12 -11.97
N LEU A 233 6.03 -16.55 -11.08
CA LEU A 233 5.49 -15.20 -11.21
C LEU A 233 5.28 -14.61 -9.82
N ALA A 234 5.74 -13.38 -9.62
CA ALA A 234 5.38 -12.57 -8.47
C ALA A 234 4.72 -11.25 -8.92
N LEU A 235 3.70 -10.80 -8.19
CA LEU A 235 2.96 -9.56 -8.47
C LEU A 235 2.98 -8.69 -7.21
N LEU A 236 3.74 -7.60 -7.21
CA LEU A 236 3.95 -6.78 -6.02
C LEU A 236 2.70 -5.96 -5.68
N GLN A 237 2.26 -6.01 -4.42
CA GLN A 237 1.15 -5.20 -3.91
C GLN A 237 1.69 -3.85 -3.40
N PRO A 238 1.18 -2.70 -3.89
CA PRO A 238 1.59 -1.39 -3.38
C PRO A 238 1.06 -1.06 -1.97
N ASN A 239 -0.04 -1.68 -1.55
CA ASN A 239 -0.82 -1.37 -0.34
C ASN A 239 -1.31 0.09 -0.26
N TYR A 240 -1.39 0.79 -1.40
CA TYR A 240 -1.84 2.19 -1.47
C TYR A 240 -3.36 2.32 -1.25
N ALA A 241 -4.15 1.33 -1.67
CA ALA A 241 -5.59 1.31 -1.45
C ALA A 241 -6.00 1.26 0.04
N PHE A 242 -5.09 0.84 0.93
CA PHE A 242 -5.30 0.77 2.37
C PHE A 242 -4.86 2.05 3.11
N TRP A 243 -4.89 3.18 2.41
CA TRP A 243 -4.73 4.57 2.90
C TRP A 243 -5.20 4.80 4.34
N GLU A 244 -6.41 4.34 4.71
CA GLU A 244 -6.97 4.54 6.04
C GLU A 244 -6.24 3.76 7.15
N GLN A 245 -5.83 2.52 6.85
CA GLN A 245 -5.00 1.71 7.76
C GLN A 245 -3.62 2.33 7.97
N HIS A 246 -3.21 3.18 7.04
CA HIS A 246 -1.98 3.97 7.10
C HIS A 246 -2.22 5.42 7.53
N HIS A 247 -3.40 5.72 8.10
CA HIS A 247 -3.79 7.04 8.61
C HIS A 247 -3.60 8.18 7.59
N GLY A 248 -3.75 7.90 6.29
CA GLY A 248 -3.52 8.85 5.20
C GLY A 248 -2.04 9.23 4.97
N GLY A 249 -1.11 8.49 5.58
CA GLY A 249 0.33 8.76 5.50
C GLY A 249 0.97 8.34 4.17
N ARG A 250 0.49 7.28 3.51
CA ARG A 250 1.06 6.77 2.26
C ARG A 250 0.43 7.46 1.05
N ARG A 251 1.21 8.21 0.29
CA ARG A 251 0.77 9.06 -0.84
C ARG A 251 0.89 8.32 -2.18
N ARG A 252 0.47 8.96 -3.28
CA ARG A 252 0.45 8.35 -4.63
C ARG A 252 1.84 7.92 -5.10
N ASN A 253 2.91 8.51 -4.54
CA ASN A 253 4.29 8.07 -4.74
C ASN A 253 4.50 6.57 -4.44
N ARG A 254 3.67 5.96 -3.57
CA ARG A 254 3.68 4.52 -3.30
C ARG A 254 3.49 3.67 -4.57
N ILE A 255 2.67 4.12 -5.52
CA ILE A 255 2.48 3.42 -6.80
C ILE A 255 3.76 3.51 -7.65
N GLN A 256 4.43 4.66 -7.66
CA GLN A 256 5.71 4.85 -8.37
C GLN A 256 6.80 3.94 -7.81
N LEU A 257 6.90 3.91 -6.48
CA LEU A 257 7.81 3.03 -5.73
C LEU A 257 7.57 1.56 -6.04
N ALA A 258 6.31 1.12 -6.02
CA ALA A 258 5.98 -0.26 -6.33
C ALA A 258 6.29 -0.59 -7.80
N ALA A 259 6.01 0.31 -8.73
CA ALA A 259 6.36 0.15 -10.14
C ALA A 259 7.88 0.02 -10.35
N GLU A 260 8.68 0.87 -9.71
CA GLU A 260 10.15 0.81 -9.76
C GLU A 260 10.68 -0.51 -9.19
N LEU A 261 10.20 -0.92 -8.01
CA LEU A 261 10.61 -2.17 -7.38
C LEU A 261 10.18 -3.40 -8.19
N ALA A 262 8.96 -3.39 -8.74
CA ALA A 262 8.45 -4.49 -9.55
C ALA A 262 9.26 -4.65 -10.83
N GLN A 263 9.56 -3.56 -11.55
CA GLN A 263 10.45 -3.63 -12.71
C GLN A 263 11.84 -4.16 -12.32
N ALA A 264 12.45 -3.59 -11.27
CA ALA A 264 13.78 -3.99 -10.82
C ALA A 264 13.87 -5.48 -10.43
N ALA A 265 12.79 -6.07 -9.94
CA ALA A 265 12.71 -7.47 -9.56
C ALA A 265 12.09 -8.39 -10.62
N GLY A 266 11.63 -7.87 -11.77
CA GLY A 266 10.93 -8.66 -12.80
C GLY A 266 9.54 -9.15 -12.38
N MET A 267 8.88 -8.44 -11.47
CA MET A 267 7.54 -8.75 -10.98
C MET A 267 6.47 -7.99 -11.78
N GLY A 268 5.24 -8.47 -11.78
CA GLY A 268 4.07 -7.66 -12.14
C GLY A 268 3.55 -6.85 -10.95
N ILE A 269 2.33 -6.30 -11.06
CA ILE A 269 1.71 -5.47 -10.02
C ILE A 269 0.34 -6.05 -9.64
N GLU A 270 0.04 -6.09 -8.35
CA GLU A 270 -1.34 -6.18 -7.89
C GLU A 270 -1.98 -4.77 -7.83
N ILE A 271 -3.18 -4.66 -8.38
CA ILE A 271 -4.02 -3.49 -8.36
C ILE A 271 -5.10 -3.67 -7.30
N GLU A 272 -5.14 -2.78 -6.31
CA GLU A 272 -5.97 -2.96 -5.11
C GLU A 272 -7.17 -2.00 -5.10
N MET A 273 -8.36 -2.53 -4.87
CA MET A 273 -9.56 -1.75 -4.55
C MET A 273 -9.92 -1.91 -3.08
N SER A 274 -10.12 -0.80 -2.37
CA SER A 274 -10.61 -0.83 -0.99
C SER A 274 -11.96 -1.57 -0.87
N GLY A 275 -12.19 -2.25 0.25
CA GLY A 275 -13.45 -2.95 0.54
C GLY A 275 -14.66 -2.05 0.79
N ALA A 276 -14.48 -0.73 0.80
CA ALA A 276 -15.55 0.26 0.98
C ALA A 276 -15.65 1.25 -0.21
N PRO A 277 -15.95 0.77 -1.43
CA PRO A 277 -16.22 1.67 -2.56
C PRO A 277 -17.43 2.58 -2.25
N ARG A 278 -17.48 3.81 -2.81
CA ARG A 278 -18.35 4.97 -2.46
C ARG A 278 -17.73 6.00 -1.51
N GLN A 279 -16.58 5.71 -0.92
CA GLN A 279 -15.90 6.70 -0.08
C GLN A 279 -14.93 7.48 -0.96
N ARG A 280 -15.09 8.81 -1.04
CA ARG A 280 -14.34 9.64 -2.00
C ARG A 280 -12.80 9.46 -1.97
N PRO A 281 -12.13 9.11 -0.84
CA PRO A 281 -10.75 8.67 -0.92
C PRO A 281 -10.62 7.34 -1.69
N ALA A 282 -11.37 6.30 -1.34
CA ALA A 282 -11.29 4.97 -1.96
C ALA A 282 -11.46 4.97 -3.49
N ASP A 283 -12.46 5.69 -4.01
CA ASP A 283 -12.75 5.74 -5.45
C ASP A 283 -11.62 6.45 -6.23
N LEU A 284 -11.00 7.46 -5.62
CA LEU A 284 -9.85 8.17 -6.17
C LEU A 284 -8.60 7.28 -6.18
N LEU A 285 -8.32 6.59 -5.08
CA LEU A 285 -7.17 5.66 -4.97
C LEU A 285 -7.26 4.58 -6.05
N TRP A 286 -8.44 3.99 -6.26
CA TRP A 286 -8.67 3.01 -7.32
C TRP A 286 -8.28 3.55 -8.71
N ARG A 287 -8.74 4.76 -9.06
CA ARG A 287 -8.42 5.38 -10.34
C ARG A 287 -6.95 5.77 -10.47
N HIS A 288 -6.25 6.05 -9.36
CA HIS A 288 -4.79 6.26 -9.38
C HIS A 288 -4.05 5.01 -9.86
N TYR A 289 -4.39 3.81 -9.37
CA TYR A 289 -3.80 2.57 -9.88
C TYR A 289 -4.03 2.44 -11.40
N LEU A 290 -5.28 2.56 -11.85
CA LEU A 290 -5.56 2.37 -13.27
C LEU A 290 -4.89 3.43 -14.17
N ARG A 291 -4.83 4.69 -13.73
CA ARG A 291 -4.17 5.75 -14.49
C ARG A 291 -2.65 5.55 -14.54
N ASP A 292 -2.04 5.19 -13.40
CA ASP A 292 -0.59 5.10 -13.25
C ASP A 292 -0.01 3.82 -13.87
N GLY A 293 -0.84 2.84 -14.19
CA GLY A 293 -0.45 1.67 -14.98
C GLY A 293 -0.19 1.95 -16.46
N ALA A 294 -0.61 3.11 -16.98
CA ALA A 294 -0.48 3.45 -18.38
C ALA A 294 0.99 3.55 -18.86
N PRO A 295 1.27 3.38 -20.18
CA PRO A 295 2.63 3.40 -20.73
C PRO A 295 3.41 4.70 -20.52
N ASP A 296 2.71 5.82 -20.31
CA ASP A 296 3.31 7.13 -20.05
C ASP A 296 3.67 7.37 -18.57
N ARG A 297 3.47 6.36 -17.71
CA ARG A 297 3.74 6.39 -16.27
C ARG A 297 4.45 5.11 -15.82
N GLY A 298 3.82 4.34 -14.94
CA GLY A 298 4.37 3.10 -14.39
C GLY A 298 4.38 1.95 -15.38
N GLY A 299 3.57 1.97 -16.44
CA GLY A 299 3.63 1.02 -17.56
C GLY A 299 3.22 -0.44 -17.27
N TYR A 300 2.80 -0.76 -16.04
CA TYR A 300 2.44 -2.13 -15.66
C TYR A 300 1.16 -2.67 -16.32
N GLN A 301 0.35 -1.83 -16.98
CA GLN A 301 -0.80 -2.29 -17.78
C GLN A 301 -0.39 -3.26 -18.89
N ALA A 302 0.82 -3.11 -19.44
CA ALA A 302 1.32 -3.98 -20.50
C ALA A 302 1.81 -5.35 -19.99
N GLY A 303 2.08 -5.48 -18.69
CA GLY A 303 2.55 -6.71 -18.07
C GLY A 303 1.43 -7.48 -17.37
N ALA A 304 1.78 -8.60 -16.74
CA ALA A 304 0.84 -9.36 -15.91
C ALA A 304 0.42 -8.55 -14.68
N THR A 305 -0.88 -8.55 -14.39
CA THR A 305 -1.47 -7.86 -13.22
C THR A 305 -2.47 -8.75 -12.50
N ALA A 306 -2.55 -8.59 -11.18
CA ALA A 306 -3.59 -9.18 -10.35
C ALA A 306 -4.49 -8.10 -9.74
N TYR A 307 -5.70 -8.46 -9.32
CA TYR A 307 -6.68 -7.50 -8.84
C TYR A 307 -7.30 -7.94 -7.51
N TYR A 308 -6.97 -7.24 -6.43
CA TYR A 308 -7.72 -7.32 -5.17
C TYR A 308 -8.99 -6.49 -5.29
N LEU A 309 -10.15 -7.17 -5.37
CA LEU A 309 -11.46 -6.56 -5.61
C LEU A 309 -12.42 -6.76 -4.43
N SER A 310 -11.87 -6.95 -3.21
CA SER A 310 -12.63 -7.36 -2.03
C SER A 310 -13.48 -8.63 -2.31
N THR A 311 -14.49 -8.91 -1.48
CA THR A 311 -15.34 -10.11 -1.61
C THR A 311 -16.50 -9.97 -2.59
N ALA A 312 -16.93 -8.73 -2.88
CA ALA A 312 -18.14 -8.46 -3.68
C ALA A 312 -18.13 -7.09 -4.42
N ASN A 313 -16.98 -6.41 -4.57
CA ASN A 313 -17.00 -5.07 -5.18
C ASN A 313 -17.42 -5.13 -6.65
N VAL A 314 -17.01 -6.14 -7.42
CA VAL A 314 -17.37 -6.22 -8.85
C VAL A 314 -18.88 -6.32 -9.02
N GLU A 315 -19.55 -7.15 -8.21
CA GLU A 315 -21.00 -7.29 -8.23
C GLU A 315 -21.68 -6.00 -7.82
N LEU A 316 -21.19 -5.35 -6.76
CA LEU A 316 -21.72 -4.06 -6.29
C LEU A 316 -21.63 -2.99 -7.37
N LEU A 317 -20.48 -2.86 -8.03
CA LEU A 317 -20.23 -1.81 -9.02
C LEU A 317 -20.96 -2.08 -10.33
N ALA A 318 -20.86 -3.30 -10.86
CA ALA A 318 -21.44 -3.64 -12.16
C ALA A 318 -22.98 -3.59 -12.15
N ARG A 319 -23.62 -3.97 -11.03
CA ARG A 319 -25.08 -3.94 -10.85
C ARG A 319 -25.61 -2.59 -10.35
N SER A 320 -24.74 -1.62 -10.07
CA SER A 320 -25.13 -0.34 -9.52
C SER A 320 -25.95 0.50 -10.51
N ALA A 321 -27.08 1.05 -10.06
CA ALA A 321 -27.81 2.11 -10.78
C ALA A 321 -27.21 3.51 -10.56
N ASP A 322 -26.32 3.65 -9.57
CA ASP A 322 -25.53 4.87 -9.35
C ASP A 322 -24.39 4.91 -10.38
N LEU A 323 -24.46 5.91 -11.27
CA LEU A 323 -23.54 6.06 -12.40
C LEU A 323 -22.10 6.32 -11.95
N GLU A 324 -21.88 6.96 -10.79
CA GLU A 324 -20.53 7.21 -10.30
C GLU A 324 -19.83 5.90 -9.93
N LEU A 325 -20.53 4.99 -9.27
CA LEU A 325 -19.98 3.67 -8.94
C LEU A 325 -19.90 2.76 -10.13
N ARG A 326 -20.92 2.80 -10.98
CA ARG A 326 -20.91 2.05 -12.22
C ARG A 326 -19.68 2.42 -13.06
N SER A 327 -19.31 3.71 -13.07
CA SER A 327 -18.12 4.17 -13.78
C SER A 327 -16.81 3.56 -13.26
N LEU A 328 -16.71 3.12 -12.00
CA LEU A 328 -15.51 2.44 -11.50
C LEU A 328 -15.34 1.04 -12.14
N TYR A 329 -16.46 0.36 -12.43
CA TYR A 329 -16.46 -0.89 -13.19
C TYR A 329 -16.19 -0.66 -14.68
N ASP A 330 -16.74 0.43 -15.25
CA ASP A 330 -16.47 0.79 -16.64
C ASP A 330 -14.99 1.20 -16.83
N ASP A 331 -14.37 1.86 -15.84
CA ASP A 331 -12.93 2.15 -15.81
C ASP A 331 -12.10 0.85 -15.72
N LEU A 332 -12.49 -0.11 -14.87
CA LEU A 332 -11.84 -1.43 -14.83
C LEU A 332 -11.86 -2.09 -16.21
N ALA A 333 -13.03 -2.13 -16.86
CA ALA A 333 -13.19 -2.74 -18.17
C ALA A 333 -12.37 -2.00 -19.25
N THR A 334 -12.32 -0.66 -19.18
CA THR A 334 -11.50 0.16 -20.08
C THR A 334 -10.02 -0.14 -19.90
N TYR A 335 -9.54 -0.22 -18.66
CA TYR A 335 -8.15 -0.54 -18.36
C TYR A 335 -7.76 -1.95 -18.83
N VAL A 336 -8.58 -2.95 -18.53
CA VAL A 336 -8.35 -4.35 -18.95
C VAL A 336 -8.38 -4.50 -20.47
N ALA A 337 -9.15 -3.67 -21.18
CA ALA A 337 -9.13 -3.62 -22.65
C ALA A 337 -7.90 -2.89 -23.24
N GLY A 338 -6.93 -2.48 -22.42
CA GLY A 338 -5.75 -1.72 -22.83
C GLY A 338 -6.01 -0.22 -23.05
N GLY A 339 -7.16 0.28 -22.61
CA GLY A 339 -7.49 1.70 -22.64
C GLY A 339 -6.80 2.47 -21.52
N VAL A 340 -6.53 3.75 -21.75
CA VAL A 340 -5.93 4.64 -20.75
C VAL A 340 -7.06 5.33 -19.97
N ILE A 341 -7.03 5.19 -18.64
CA ILE A 341 -7.94 5.93 -17.76
C ILE A 341 -7.48 7.40 -17.72
N ALA A 342 -8.42 8.34 -17.73
CA ALA A 342 -8.09 9.75 -17.60
C ALA A 342 -7.55 10.06 -16.19
N GLU A 343 -6.80 11.16 -16.06
CA GLU A 343 -6.40 11.63 -14.73
C GLU A 343 -7.65 11.97 -13.90
N PRO A 344 -7.91 11.27 -12.77
CA PRO A 344 -9.12 11.52 -11.97
C PRO A 344 -9.12 12.88 -11.27
N GLU A 345 -7.94 13.45 -11.02
CA GLU A 345 -7.79 14.75 -10.38
C GLU A 345 -7.86 15.89 -11.39
N ARG A 346 -8.40 17.04 -10.98
CA ARG A 346 -8.62 18.20 -11.86
C ARG A 346 -7.32 18.77 -12.44
N ASP A 347 -7.43 19.34 -13.64
CA ASP A 347 -6.35 20.08 -14.29
C ASP A 347 -6.08 21.43 -13.61
N LEU A 348 -4.93 21.53 -12.93
CA LEU A 348 -4.45 22.76 -12.32
C LEU A 348 -3.25 23.30 -13.08
N THR A 349 -3.33 24.57 -13.47
CA THR A 349 -2.18 25.29 -14.05
C THR A 349 -1.42 25.95 -12.91
N TRP A 350 -0.18 25.50 -12.71
CA TRP A 350 0.77 26.13 -11.81
C TRP A 350 1.65 27.12 -12.58
N THR A 351 1.93 28.28 -12.00
CA THR A 351 2.81 29.28 -12.59
C THR A 351 3.91 29.70 -11.62
N ASP A 352 5.05 30.14 -12.15
CA ASP A 352 6.09 30.80 -11.37
C ASP A 352 5.66 32.22 -10.93
N ALA A 353 6.58 32.94 -10.26
CA ALA A 353 6.34 34.32 -9.84
C ALA A 353 6.17 35.34 -10.99
N ALA A 354 6.58 34.99 -12.21
CA ALA A 354 6.41 35.79 -13.42
C ALA A 354 5.12 35.46 -14.18
N GLY A 355 4.36 34.46 -13.74
CA GLY A 355 3.14 33.99 -14.41
C GLY A 355 3.42 33.00 -15.54
N THR A 356 4.63 32.45 -15.64
CA THR A 356 4.99 31.44 -16.63
C THR A 356 4.45 30.08 -16.19
N PRO A 357 3.71 29.34 -17.04
CA PRO A 357 3.26 27.99 -16.72
C PRO A 357 4.42 27.03 -16.42
N LEU A 358 4.28 26.26 -15.36
CA LEU A 358 5.24 25.24 -14.92
C LEU A 358 4.75 23.86 -15.36
N PRO A 359 5.61 22.99 -15.92
CA PRO A 359 5.23 21.64 -16.34
C PRO A 359 5.16 20.66 -15.15
N LEU A 360 4.48 21.05 -14.09
CA LEU A 360 4.24 20.22 -12.90
C LEU A 360 2.98 19.39 -13.12
N ASP A 361 3.05 18.11 -12.78
CA ASP A 361 1.87 17.25 -12.76
C ASP A 361 1.26 17.17 -11.34
N ARG A 362 0.15 16.44 -11.19
CA ARG A 362 -0.50 16.16 -9.90
C ARG A 362 -0.21 14.73 -9.38
N SER A 363 0.57 13.95 -10.13
CA SER A 363 0.78 12.53 -9.84
C SER A 363 2.17 12.18 -9.35
N GLY A 364 3.12 13.11 -9.43
CA GLY A 364 4.53 12.88 -9.11
C GLY A 364 5.34 12.26 -10.25
N TRP A 365 4.72 11.98 -11.40
CA TRP A 365 5.35 11.43 -12.60
C TRP A 365 5.93 12.52 -13.53
N GLY A 366 5.76 13.79 -13.17
CA GLY A 366 6.25 14.93 -13.95
C GLY A 366 7.78 15.00 -13.99
N ALA A 367 8.30 15.69 -15.01
CA ALA A 367 9.74 15.90 -15.11
C ALA A 367 10.24 16.79 -13.95
N PRO A 368 11.33 16.40 -13.26
CA PRO A 368 11.81 17.14 -12.09
C PRO A 368 12.37 18.50 -12.47
N MET A 369 12.09 19.53 -11.65
CA MET A 369 12.63 20.89 -11.81
C MET A 369 13.01 21.52 -10.47
N ASP A 370 14.04 22.37 -10.47
CA ASP A 370 14.37 23.19 -9.31
C ASP A 370 13.29 24.27 -9.11
N LEU A 371 12.60 24.25 -7.97
CA LEU A 371 11.43 25.10 -7.75
C LEU A 371 11.59 25.99 -6.50
N ALA A 372 11.63 27.31 -6.71
CA ALA A 372 11.60 28.27 -5.61
C ALA A 372 10.17 28.57 -5.13
N ARG A 373 9.23 28.68 -6.08
CA ARG A 373 7.84 29.04 -5.82
C ARG A 373 6.95 28.61 -6.99
N ALA A 374 5.74 28.18 -6.67
CA ALA A 374 4.67 27.99 -7.63
C ALA A 374 3.34 28.50 -7.04
N GLU A 375 2.46 29.00 -7.89
CA GLU A 375 1.09 29.35 -7.51
C GLU A 375 0.06 28.89 -8.54
N THR A 376 -1.15 28.64 -8.07
CA THR A 376 -2.31 28.27 -8.88
C THR A 376 -3.56 28.94 -8.35
N ARG A 377 -4.47 29.28 -9.25
CA ARG A 377 -5.80 29.82 -8.92
C ARG A 377 -6.84 28.83 -9.40
N PHE A 378 -7.76 28.48 -8.52
CA PHE A 378 -8.80 27.51 -8.82
C PHE A 378 -9.94 28.16 -9.60
N PRO A 379 -10.57 27.44 -10.54
CA PRO A 379 -11.72 27.94 -11.29
C PRO A 379 -12.96 28.15 -10.41
N ALA A 380 -13.02 27.49 -9.24
CA ALA A 380 -14.03 27.64 -8.20
C ALA A 380 -13.39 27.36 -6.84
N THR A 381 -14.00 27.85 -5.76
CA THR A 381 -13.55 27.57 -4.39
C THR A 381 -13.47 26.06 -4.13
N LEU A 382 -12.32 25.58 -3.65
CA LEU A 382 -12.09 24.17 -3.30
C LEU A 382 -11.82 24.02 -1.81
N THR A 383 -12.40 22.99 -1.19
CA THR A 383 -11.97 22.53 0.13
C THR A 383 -10.75 21.63 -0.03
N VAL A 384 -9.58 22.16 0.32
CA VAL A 384 -8.31 21.44 0.23
C VAL A 384 -7.89 21.01 1.62
N ALA A 385 -7.60 19.72 1.79
CA ALA A 385 -7.13 19.20 3.08
C ALA A 385 -5.64 19.39 3.27
N ASP A 386 -4.84 19.06 2.26
CA ASP A 386 -3.40 19.25 2.27
C ASP A 386 -2.88 19.49 0.84
N LEU A 387 -1.67 20.01 0.74
CA LEU A 387 -0.88 20.05 -0.49
C LEU A 387 0.23 19.02 -0.37
N THR A 388 0.23 18.03 -1.25
CA THR A 388 1.36 17.11 -1.43
C THR A 388 2.33 17.69 -2.45
N VAL A 389 3.60 17.82 -2.06
CA VAL A 389 4.73 18.17 -2.91
C VAL A 389 5.50 16.90 -3.21
N TYR A 390 5.60 16.52 -4.48
CA TYR A 390 6.41 15.38 -4.93
C TYR A 390 7.81 15.87 -5.29
N LEU A 391 8.81 15.18 -4.75
CA LEU A 391 10.23 15.52 -4.86
C LEU A 391 10.97 14.36 -5.55
N ASP A 392 11.95 14.70 -6.39
CA ASP A 392 12.88 13.75 -7.01
C ASP A 392 14.28 13.89 -6.40
N GLU A 393 14.70 12.88 -5.64
CA GLU A 393 16.00 12.84 -4.96
C GLU A 393 16.80 11.59 -5.33
N PRO A 394 17.54 11.61 -6.46
CA PRO A 394 18.26 10.45 -6.95
C PRO A 394 19.23 9.88 -5.92
N ALA A 395 19.43 8.57 -5.95
CA ALA A 395 20.37 7.88 -5.07
C ALA A 395 21.77 8.51 -5.13
N GLY A 396 22.38 8.74 -3.97
CA GLY A 396 23.71 9.36 -3.86
C GLY A 396 23.71 10.89 -3.88
N THR A 397 22.55 11.54 -3.93
CA THR A 397 22.43 13.01 -3.75
C THR A 397 22.10 13.37 -2.29
N GLN A 398 22.43 14.60 -1.89
CA GLN A 398 22.02 15.11 -0.58
C GLN A 398 20.53 15.48 -0.63
N PRO A 399 19.70 14.99 0.32
CA PRO A 399 18.30 15.38 0.41
C PRO A 399 18.13 16.89 0.56
N TRP A 400 17.07 17.43 -0.04
CA TRP A 400 16.67 18.81 0.19
C TRP A 400 16.24 19.00 1.66
N ARG A 401 16.81 20.03 2.30
CA ARG A 401 16.53 20.41 3.69
C ARG A 401 16.06 21.85 3.74
N GLY A 402 14.89 22.09 4.32
CA GLY A 402 14.31 23.41 4.29
C GLY A 402 12.88 23.47 4.82
N GLN A 403 12.29 24.63 4.63
CA GLN A 403 10.90 24.91 4.93
C GLN A 403 10.12 25.11 3.63
N ALA A 404 9.01 24.39 3.48
CA ALA A 404 7.99 24.76 2.52
C ALA A 404 6.92 25.59 3.24
N ARG A 405 6.44 26.66 2.61
CA ARG A 405 5.36 27.51 3.13
C ARG A 405 4.24 27.57 2.11
N VAL A 406 3.02 27.36 2.58
CA VAL A 406 1.82 27.61 1.81
C VAL A 406 1.32 29.02 2.09
N GLU A 407 0.88 29.70 1.05
CA GLU A 407 -0.02 30.84 1.15
C GLU A 407 -1.31 30.48 0.41
N TRP A 408 -2.45 30.94 0.90
CA TRP A 408 -3.73 30.67 0.27
C TRP A 408 -4.45 31.96 -0.10
N LEU A 409 -5.27 31.85 -1.13
CA LEU A 409 -6.24 32.87 -1.49
C LEU A 409 -7.59 32.46 -0.90
N LEU A 410 -8.13 33.26 0.03
CA LEU A 410 -9.46 33.00 0.59
C LEU A 410 -10.55 33.31 -0.44
N PRO A 411 -11.76 32.72 -0.30
CA PRO A 411 -12.86 32.94 -1.24
C PRO A 411 -13.18 34.42 -1.45
N GLY A 412 -13.10 34.88 -2.70
CA GLY A 412 -13.38 36.28 -3.08
C GLY A 412 -12.29 37.29 -2.73
N GLU A 413 -11.19 36.86 -2.11
CA GLU A 413 -10.05 37.73 -1.81
C GLU A 413 -9.10 37.86 -3.00
N THR A 414 -8.32 38.95 -3.02
CA THR A 414 -7.30 39.19 -4.05
C THR A 414 -5.87 39.10 -3.50
N ALA A 415 -5.72 39.31 -2.20
CA ALA A 415 -4.46 39.23 -1.49
C ALA A 415 -4.25 37.81 -0.95
N TRP A 416 -3.01 37.33 -1.10
CA TRP A 416 -2.59 36.06 -0.56
C TRP A 416 -2.37 36.20 0.95
N GLN A 417 -2.86 35.20 1.69
CA GLN A 417 -2.77 35.15 3.14
C GLN A 417 -1.72 34.11 3.54
N PRO A 418 -0.93 34.37 4.59
CA PRO A 418 -0.05 33.38 5.17
C PRO A 418 -0.84 32.11 5.51
N GLY A 419 -0.31 30.97 5.11
CA GLY A 419 -0.90 29.67 5.36
C GLY A 419 -0.09 28.84 6.35
N SER A 420 -0.08 27.53 6.12
CA SER A 420 0.73 26.58 6.87
C SER A 420 2.15 26.52 6.35
N TRP A 421 2.96 25.70 7.01
CA TRP A 421 4.30 25.38 6.58
C TRP A 421 4.65 23.95 7.00
N ALA A 422 5.66 23.38 6.36
CA ALA A 422 6.25 22.11 6.74
C ALA A 422 7.78 22.24 6.71
N LEU A 423 8.45 21.71 7.73
CA LEU A 423 9.90 21.61 7.78
C LEU A 423 10.31 20.20 7.36
N ARG A 424 11.37 20.10 6.55
CA ARG A 424 11.97 18.84 6.18
C ARG A 424 13.44 18.82 6.57
N GLY A 425 13.79 17.94 7.50
CA GLY A 425 15.15 17.76 8.00
C GLY A 425 15.93 16.62 7.33
N THR A 426 15.23 15.60 6.83
CA THR A 426 15.79 14.35 6.28
C THR A 426 14.91 13.78 5.16
N ALA A 427 15.45 12.85 4.35
CA ALA A 427 14.69 12.03 3.42
C ALA A 427 14.15 10.75 4.09
N SER A 428 13.08 10.21 3.52
CA SER A 428 12.52 8.92 3.88
C SER A 428 13.23 7.81 3.11
N ALA A 429 13.96 6.93 3.79
CA ALA A 429 14.57 5.76 3.17
C ALA A 429 13.53 4.79 2.56
N ALA A 430 12.28 4.83 3.04
CA ALA A 430 11.19 4.02 2.53
C ALA A 430 10.70 4.48 1.13
N ASP A 431 10.94 5.75 0.79
CA ASP A 431 10.44 6.40 -0.43
C ASP A 431 11.50 6.58 -1.52
N LEU A 432 12.69 5.99 -1.36
CA LEU A 432 13.79 6.04 -2.33
C LEU A 432 14.01 7.46 -2.89
N HIS A 433 13.87 7.66 -4.20
CA HIS A 433 13.97 8.96 -4.83
C HIS A 433 12.61 9.65 -5.03
N HIS A 434 11.49 8.95 -4.84
CA HIS A 434 10.12 9.45 -4.95
C HIS A 434 9.61 10.04 -3.62
N GLN A 435 10.25 11.12 -3.19
CA GLN A 435 10.02 11.73 -1.88
C GLN A 435 8.74 12.57 -1.85
N VAL A 436 8.14 12.72 -0.68
CA VAL A 436 6.93 13.55 -0.49
C VAL A 436 7.07 14.50 0.69
N LEU A 437 6.46 15.68 0.57
CA LEU A 437 6.26 16.63 1.65
C LEU A 437 4.79 17.06 1.67
N VAL A 438 4.15 17.00 2.83
CA VAL A 438 2.72 17.33 2.96
C VAL A 438 2.57 18.61 3.76
N LEU A 439 1.85 19.58 3.20
CA LEU A 439 1.52 20.85 3.87
C LEU A 439 0.03 20.89 4.20
N PRO A 440 -0.36 21.00 5.48
CA PRO A 440 -1.78 21.08 5.87
C PRO A 440 -2.45 22.30 5.26
N VAL A 441 -3.69 22.18 4.80
CA VAL A 441 -4.51 23.33 4.34
C VAL A 441 -5.80 23.38 5.13
N GLY A 442 -6.58 22.30 5.12
CA GLY A 442 -7.77 22.10 5.95
C GLY A 442 -8.88 23.13 5.74
N ARG A 443 -9.03 23.73 4.55
CA ARG A 443 -10.01 24.83 4.33
C ARG A 443 -10.44 25.05 2.89
N ALA A 444 -11.51 25.83 2.75
CA ALA A 444 -12.03 26.33 1.48
C ALA A 444 -11.23 27.56 0.99
N ILE A 445 -10.69 27.48 -0.22
CA ILE A 445 -9.77 28.47 -0.81
C ILE A 445 -9.98 28.60 -2.33
N ASP A 446 -9.63 29.75 -2.90
CA ASP A 446 -9.67 30.06 -4.34
C ASP A 446 -8.31 29.89 -5.03
N GLY A 447 -7.26 29.58 -4.28
CA GLY A 447 -5.93 29.36 -4.85
C GLY A 447 -4.90 29.01 -3.80
N LEU A 448 -3.80 28.41 -4.26
CA LEU A 448 -2.65 28.04 -3.46
C LEU A 448 -1.38 28.61 -4.05
N ARG A 449 -0.45 28.94 -3.18
CA ARG A 449 0.96 29.08 -3.49
C ARG A 449 1.74 28.19 -2.56
N VAL A 450 2.86 27.72 -3.06
CA VAL A 450 3.93 27.15 -2.25
C VAL A 450 5.23 27.88 -2.55
N SER A 451 6.04 28.10 -1.51
CA SER A 451 7.40 28.63 -1.62
C SER A 451 8.35 27.80 -0.76
N PHE A 452 9.61 27.75 -1.16
CA PHE A 452 10.62 26.91 -0.53
C PHE A 452 11.81 27.74 -0.06
N GLU A 453 12.20 27.54 1.20
CA GLU A 453 13.34 28.18 1.84
C GLU A 453 14.32 27.08 2.30
N SER A 454 15.51 27.05 1.70
CA SER A 454 16.48 25.98 1.93
C SER A 454 17.51 26.36 2.98
N VAL A 455 17.94 25.40 3.79
CA VAL A 455 18.99 25.62 4.81
C VAL A 455 20.36 25.92 4.17
N ASP A 456 20.64 25.31 3.01
CA ASP A 456 21.91 25.40 2.28
C ASP A 456 21.80 26.19 0.96
N GLY A 457 20.64 26.78 0.67
CA GLY A 457 20.37 27.56 -0.54
C GLY A 457 20.05 26.75 -1.80
N ALA A 458 20.10 25.41 -1.78
CA ALA A 458 19.74 24.58 -2.94
C ALA A 458 18.22 24.41 -3.05
N LEU A 459 17.62 24.64 -4.23
CA LEU A 459 16.18 24.50 -4.41
C LEU A 459 15.76 23.00 -4.41
N PRO A 460 14.54 22.68 -3.96
CA PRO A 460 14.00 21.34 -4.11
C PRO A 460 13.74 21.00 -5.57
N ARG A 461 14.03 19.75 -5.96
CA ARG A 461 13.65 19.18 -7.26
C ARG A 461 12.24 18.65 -7.19
N VAL A 462 11.27 19.41 -7.69
CA VAL A 462 9.84 19.09 -7.62
C VAL A 462 9.38 18.44 -8.92
N THR A 463 8.66 17.32 -8.83
CA THR A 463 8.03 16.63 -9.99
C THR A 463 6.55 16.95 -10.11
N GLY A 464 5.88 17.26 -8.99
CA GLY A 464 4.45 17.54 -8.98
C GLY A 464 3.97 18.24 -7.73
N LEU A 465 2.80 18.88 -7.85
CA LEU A 465 2.08 19.55 -6.77
C LEU A 465 0.62 19.15 -6.82
N ALA A 466 0.14 18.48 -5.77
CA ALA A 466 -1.20 17.92 -5.72
C ALA A 466 -1.96 18.39 -4.47
N PRO A 467 -2.89 19.35 -4.61
CA PRO A 467 -3.81 19.66 -3.54
C PRO A 467 -4.83 18.52 -3.40
N LEU A 468 -4.87 17.88 -2.23
CA LEU A 468 -5.85 16.86 -1.93
C LEU A 468 -7.21 17.51 -1.69
N GLU A 469 -8.08 17.46 -2.71
CA GLU A 469 -9.47 17.83 -2.57
C GLU A 469 -10.18 16.85 -1.63
N ARG A 470 -10.83 17.37 -0.59
CA ARG A 470 -11.76 16.56 0.20
C ARG A 470 -13.18 17.04 -0.04
N GLY A 471 -14.13 16.10 -0.01
CA GLY A 471 -15.50 16.49 0.36
C GLY A 471 -15.51 17.13 1.74
N PRO A 472 -16.60 17.80 2.16
CA PRO A 472 -16.70 18.24 3.54
C PRO A 472 -16.58 17.01 4.46
N LEU A 473 -15.40 16.83 5.06
CA LEU A 473 -15.23 15.96 6.20
C LEU A 473 -15.51 16.78 7.46
N PRO A 474 -15.96 16.17 8.56
CA PRO A 474 -15.77 16.79 9.86
C PRO A 474 -14.27 16.84 10.19
N ALA A 475 -13.82 17.93 10.81
CA ALA A 475 -12.42 18.16 11.15
C ALA A 475 -12.03 17.52 12.50
N LEU A 476 -10.81 16.98 12.58
CA LEU A 476 -10.16 16.42 13.79
C LEU A 476 -8.62 16.66 13.72
N ASP A 477 -8.25 17.78 13.13
CA ASP A 477 -6.91 18.05 12.61
C ASP A 477 -5.99 18.62 13.71
N ASN A 478 -4.77 18.07 13.85
CA ASN A 478 -3.91 18.30 15.01
C ASN A 478 -3.41 19.75 15.12
N LEU A 479 -3.77 20.44 16.21
CA LEU A 479 -3.38 21.83 16.49
C LEU A 479 -2.07 21.97 17.28
N ALA A 480 -1.55 20.90 17.90
CA ALA A 480 -0.23 20.88 18.55
C ALA A 480 0.93 20.70 17.55
N LEU A 481 0.61 20.34 16.30
CA LEU A 481 1.54 20.09 15.19
C LEU A 481 2.50 21.27 14.96
N GLY A 482 3.79 21.06 15.20
CA GLY A 482 4.84 22.07 14.99
C GLY A 482 4.78 23.32 15.89
N GLN A 483 3.89 23.36 16.89
CA GLN A 483 3.81 24.45 17.87
C GLN A 483 5.03 24.46 18.81
N PRO A 484 5.49 25.63 19.30
CA PRO A 484 6.63 25.70 20.21
C PRO A 484 6.39 24.85 21.45
N TYR A 485 7.36 24.00 21.82
CA TYR A 485 7.17 23.07 22.92
C TYR A 485 8.30 22.95 23.93
N THR A 486 7.96 23.03 25.22
CA THR A 486 8.87 22.86 26.35
C THR A 486 9.08 21.39 26.70
N VAL A 487 10.27 21.03 27.20
CA VAL A 487 10.54 19.73 27.83
C VAL A 487 11.14 19.91 29.24
N ASP A 488 10.58 19.15 30.20
CA ASP A 488 10.94 19.06 31.62
C ASP A 488 11.49 17.63 31.89
N PRO A 489 12.62 17.44 32.62
CA PRO A 489 13.43 16.22 32.52
C PRO A 489 14.83 16.41 31.85
N PRO A 490 15.86 17.07 32.46
CA PRO A 490 17.18 17.25 31.83
C PRO A 490 17.87 15.93 31.46
N GLU A 491 18.66 16.00 30.38
CA GLU A 491 19.12 14.80 29.68
C GLU A 491 20.63 14.51 29.80
N GLU A 492 20.94 13.30 30.28
CA GLU A 492 22.14 12.54 29.91
C GLU A 492 21.72 11.26 29.13
N ALA A 493 20.60 11.28 28.40
CA ALA A 493 20.01 10.06 27.84
C ALA A 493 20.49 9.66 26.44
N THR A 494 20.24 8.39 26.10
CA THR A 494 20.72 7.74 24.87
C THR A 494 19.97 8.19 23.61
N TYR A 495 18.72 8.65 23.76
CA TYR A 495 17.82 8.99 22.66
C TYR A 495 17.25 10.42 22.84
N PRO A 496 18.10 11.43 23.10
CA PRO A 496 17.66 12.74 23.58
C PRO A 496 16.84 13.50 22.53
N ASP A 497 16.06 14.50 22.93
CA ASP A 497 15.34 15.36 21.98
C ASP A 497 16.30 16.29 21.21
N ARG A 498 15.90 16.67 19.99
CA ARG A 498 16.61 17.58 19.08
C ARG A 498 15.74 18.76 18.61
N GLY A 499 14.49 18.85 19.07
CA GLY A 499 13.55 19.95 18.82
C GLY A 499 12.63 19.70 17.63
N GLY A 500 11.49 19.05 17.88
CA GLY A 500 10.44 18.75 16.91
C GLY A 500 9.71 17.42 17.18
N GLN A 501 10.42 16.46 17.78
CA GLN A 501 10.10 15.03 17.72
C GLN A 501 8.82 14.62 18.44
N LEU A 502 8.29 15.44 19.35
CA LEU A 502 7.09 15.13 20.13
C LEU A 502 5.79 15.67 19.49
N ASN A 503 5.87 16.47 18.42
CA ASN A 503 4.72 17.04 17.71
C ASN A 503 4.96 17.32 16.23
N ASP A 504 5.91 16.63 15.62
CA ASP A 504 6.20 16.71 14.19
C ASP A 504 5.24 15.88 13.32
N GLY A 505 4.40 15.06 13.95
CA GLY A 505 3.44 14.18 13.27
C GLY A 505 4.06 12.90 12.71
N LEU A 506 5.31 12.60 13.05
CA LEU A 506 5.98 11.35 12.66
C LEU A 506 5.59 10.18 13.57
N ILE A 507 5.91 8.97 13.13
CA ILE A 507 5.68 7.72 13.86
C ILE A 507 6.99 6.94 13.87
N SER A 508 7.46 6.53 15.05
CA SER A 508 8.55 5.55 15.10
C SER A 508 8.00 4.16 14.77
N GLU A 509 8.38 3.65 13.61
CA GLU A 509 8.01 2.33 13.10
C GLU A 509 9.05 1.25 13.46
N ARG A 510 10.24 1.63 13.96
CA ARG A 510 11.35 0.72 14.29
C ARG A 510 11.88 0.87 15.72
N GLY A 511 11.36 1.81 16.51
CA GLY A 511 11.79 2.02 17.89
C GLY A 511 12.96 2.98 18.04
N TYR A 512 13.28 3.27 19.30
CA TYR A 512 14.38 4.12 19.78
C TYR A 512 15.68 4.10 18.97
N SER A 513 16.02 2.97 18.33
CA SER A 513 17.21 2.86 17.47
C SER A 513 17.12 3.70 16.19
N ASP A 514 15.92 4.08 15.73
CA ASP A 514 15.68 4.99 14.61
C ASP A 514 15.76 6.47 14.99
N GLY A 515 15.94 6.77 16.28
CA GLY A 515 16.11 8.11 16.80
C GLY A 515 14.89 9.01 16.69
N GLN A 516 13.72 8.50 16.30
CA GLN A 516 12.46 9.26 16.21
C GLN A 516 11.65 9.17 17.51
N ALA A 517 11.68 8.02 18.18
CA ALA A 517 11.23 7.93 19.56
C ALA A 517 12.26 8.59 20.50
N VAL A 518 11.88 9.70 21.13
CA VAL A 518 12.67 10.35 22.19
C VAL A 518 12.68 9.46 23.44
N GLY A 519 13.76 9.46 24.21
CA GLY A 519 13.87 8.64 25.42
C GLY A 519 14.77 9.24 26.49
N TRP A 520 14.30 9.18 27.74
CA TRP A 520 14.96 9.72 28.93
C TRP A 520 15.38 8.58 29.87
N HIS A 521 16.48 8.75 30.60
CA HIS A 521 16.86 7.81 31.67
C HIS A 521 16.07 8.11 32.95
N ARG A 522 15.23 7.17 33.42
CA ARG A 522 14.53 7.14 34.73
C ARG A 522 14.06 8.50 35.28
N GLY A 523 12.75 8.77 35.25
CA GLY A 523 12.17 9.93 35.94
C GLY A 523 10.83 10.35 35.36
N GLN A 524 10.18 11.34 35.95
CA GLN A 524 8.99 11.98 35.37
C GLN A 524 9.43 13.04 34.35
N ILE A 525 8.79 13.03 33.19
CA ILE A 525 8.96 14.00 32.09
C ILE A 525 7.67 14.83 31.98
N ALA A 526 7.75 16.07 31.48
CA ALA A 526 6.58 16.85 31.09
C ALA A 526 6.86 17.65 29.81
N VAL A 527 5.78 17.95 29.06
CA VAL A 527 5.85 18.57 27.73
C VAL A 527 4.78 19.66 27.62
N THR A 528 5.11 20.83 27.05
CA THR A 528 4.15 21.95 26.93
C THR A 528 4.14 22.56 25.54
N PHE A 529 3.05 22.47 24.79
CA PHE A 529 2.84 23.16 23.51
C PHE A 529 2.08 24.47 23.72
N ASP A 530 2.54 25.60 23.17
CA ASP A 530 1.71 26.82 23.10
C ASP A 530 1.17 27.01 21.70
N LEU A 531 -0.13 27.27 21.59
CA LEU A 531 -0.84 27.21 20.32
C LEU A 531 -0.92 28.56 19.59
N GLY A 532 -0.28 29.61 20.14
CA GLY A 532 -0.16 30.95 19.55
C GLY A 532 -1.44 31.80 19.57
N ALA A 533 -2.58 31.22 19.92
CA ALA A 533 -3.86 31.88 20.16
C ALA A 533 -4.81 30.96 20.95
N ALA A 534 -5.90 31.50 21.49
CA ALA A 534 -6.99 30.69 22.03
C ALA A 534 -7.70 29.93 20.90
N GLN A 535 -7.57 28.61 20.86
CA GLN A 535 -8.17 27.73 19.85
C GLN A 535 -8.95 26.58 20.53
N PRO A 536 -10.10 26.15 19.99
CA PRO A 536 -10.78 24.94 20.45
C PRO A 536 -9.98 23.68 20.06
N VAL A 537 -9.80 22.75 21.02
CA VAL A 537 -9.01 21.51 20.90
C VAL A 537 -9.81 20.33 21.50
N ASP A 538 -9.71 19.11 20.96
CA ASP A 538 -10.39 17.92 21.51
C ASP A 538 -9.49 16.69 21.79
N GLU A 539 -8.36 16.49 21.08
CA GLU A 539 -7.48 15.31 21.21
C GLU A 539 -5.99 15.69 21.19
N VAL A 540 -5.14 14.86 21.81
CA VAL A 540 -3.67 14.81 21.63
C VAL A 540 -3.23 13.35 21.56
N ARG A 541 -2.23 13.05 20.69
CA ARG A 541 -1.82 11.70 20.28
C ARG A 541 -0.30 11.53 20.37
N ALA A 542 0.18 10.30 20.59
CA ALA A 542 1.60 9.97 20.67
C ALA A 542 1.91 8.52 20.24
N HIS A 543 3.17 8.26 19.90
CA HIS A 543 3.62 6.98 19.32
C HIS A 543 4.85 6.47 20.07
N LEU A 544 4.67 5.51 20.99
CA LEU A 544 5.68 5.13 21.99
C LEU A 544 6.20 3.70 21.79
N GLN A 545 7.48 3.49 22.11
CA GLN A 545 8.28 2.35 21.67
C GLN A 545 9.08 1.70 22.82
N GLY A 546 9.23 0.37 22.81
CA GLY A 546 9.96 -0.35 23.86
C GLY A 546 9.82 -1.87 23.81
N GLY A 547 10.01 -2.53 24.95
CA GLY A 547 9.69 -3.95 25.20
C GLY A 547 10.83 -4.95 24.99
N GLY A 548 11.85 -4.62 24.18
CA GLY A 548 13.03 -5.47 23.99
C GLY A 548 13.96 -5.52 25.21
N GLN A 549 14.85 -6.52 25.27
CA GLN A 549 15.75 -6.74 26.42
C GLN A 549 16.79 -5.62 26.68
N ALA A 550 16.81 -4.57 25.84
CA ALA A 550 17.57 -3.33 26.04
C ALA A 550 17.12 -2.47 27.25
N ALA A 551 16.21 -2.95 28.11
CA ALA A 551 15.70 -2.27 29.29
C ALA A 551 14.97 -0.94 29.01
N ILE A 552 14.25 -0.87 27.89
CA ILE A 552 13.41 0.27 27.46
C ILE A 552 11.94 -0.13 27.64
N ILE A 553 11.18 0.67 28.38
CA ILE A 553 9.77 0.44 28.68
C ILE A 553 8.92 1.64 28.30
N TRP A 554 7.66 1.39 27.96
CA TRP A 554 6.65 2.45 27.90
C TRP A 554 6.40 3.02 29.32
N PRO A 555 6.10 4.32 29.45
CA PRO A 555 5.79 4.97 30.73
C PRO A 555 4.45 4.50 31.34
N ASP A 556 4.19 4.78 32.61
CA ASP A 556 2.91 4.46 33.27
C ASP A 556 1.72 5.27 32.71
N ASP A 557 1.90 6.58 32.54
CA ASP A 557 0.86 7.52 32.09
C ASP A 557 1.38 8.63 31.14
N SER A 558 0.44 9.37 30.54
CA SER A 558 0.64 10.12 29.30
C SER A 558 -0.35 11.29 29.20
N LEU A 559 0.13 12.51 29.48
CA LEU A 559 -0.68 13.74 29.57
C LEU A 559 0.03 14.89 28.84
N ALA A 560 -0.74 15.81 28.26
CA ALA A 560 -0.22 17.01 27.59
C ALA A 560 -0.83 18.29 28.21
N LEU A 561 -0.08 19.40 28.17
CA LEU A 561 -0.47 20.71 28.70
C LEU A 561 -0.34 21.80 27.64
N LEU A 562 -1.25 22.79 27.68
CA LEU A 562 -1.36 23.90 26.72
C LEU A 562 -1.13 25.29 27.34
N GLY A 563 -0.46 26.16 26.59
CA GLY A 563 -0.40 27.62 26.82
C GLY A 563 -1.53 28.40 26.10
N ALA A 564 -1.55 29.73 26.26
CA ALA A 564 -2.61 30.60 25.70
C ALA A 564 -2.27 32.11 25.62
N ASP A 565 -1.83 32.73 26.73
CA ASP A 565 -1.83 34.19 26.89
C ASP A 565 -0.51 34.91 26.50
N GLU A 566 0.65 34.32 26.79
CA GLU A 566 1.98 34.88 26.49
C GLU A 566 2.94 33.74 26.06
N PRO A 567 3.22 33.55 24.75
CA PRO A 567 3.85 32.33 24.26
C PRO A 567 5.30 32.07 24.75
N PRO A 568 5.67 30.80 25.01
CA PRO A 568 7.03 30.34 25.23
C PRO A 568 7.98 30.65 24.05
N SER A 569 9.26 30.83 24.38
CA SER A 569 10.34 30.95 23.40
C SER A 569 10.83 29.57 22.93
N PRO A 570 11.43 29.43 21.74
CA PRO A 570 12.28 28.29 21.36
C PRO A 570 13.47 28.01 22.29
N VAL A 571 13.66 28.81 23.34
CA VAL A 571 14.55 28.56 24.49
C VAL A 571 13.80 27.94 25.66
N THR A 572 12.62 28.46 26.00
CA THR A 572 11.69 27.80 26.93
C THR A 572 11.35 26.39 26.43
N ALA A 573 11.44 26.15 25.12
CA ALA A 573 11.31 24.84 24.50
C ALA A 573 12.27 23.77 25.08
N ALA A 574 13.49 24.17 25.42
CA ALA A 574 14.48 23.33 26.09
C ALA A 574 14.46 23.48 27.62
N LEU A 575 13.82 24.55 28.10
CA LEU A 575 13.86 25.04 29.48
C LEU A 575 12.43 25.19 30.05
N ALA A 576 11.73 24.07 30.17
CA ALA A 576 11.02 23.82 31.42
C ALA A 576 12.05 23.30 32.45
N ASP A 577 12.69 22.16 32.15
CA ASP A 577 13.94 21.62 32.75
C ASP A 577 13.91 21.36 34.28
N ARG A 578 13.12 22.08 35.09
CA ARG A 578 13.21 22.09 36.56
C ARG A 578 11.86 22.22 37.27
N GLY A 579 10.77 21.77 36.65
CA GLY A 579 9.45 21.69 37.26
C GLY A 579 8.75 23.04 37.32
N VAL A 580 8.48 23.64 36.15
CA VAL A 580 7.84 24.96 36.02
C VAL A 580 6.39 24.82 35.52
N PRO A 581 5.40 24.60 36.41
CA PRO A 581 4.00 24.45 36.03
C PRO A 581 3.32 25.79 35.71
N GLY A 582 2.31 25.75 34.84
CA GLY A 582 1.47 26.90 34.51
C GLY A 582 0.45 26.64 33.39
N ALA A 583 0.84 25.81 32.42
CA ALA A 583 -0.01 25.30 31.34
C ALA A 583 -1.09 24.32 31.84
N TRP A 584 -2.19 24.18 31.08
CA TRP A 584 -3.41 23.45 31.52
C TRP A 584 -3.75 22.23 30.66
N ALA A 585 -4.44 21.27 31.27
CA ALA A 585 -4.75 19.96 30.69
C ALA A 585 -6.07 19.92 29.89
N LEU A 586 -6.14 18.98 28.96
CA LEU A 586 -7.30 18.66 28.11
C LEU A 586 -8.23 17.60 28.75
N PRO A 587 -9.47 17.41 28.25
CA PRO A 587 -10.43 16.45 28.81
C PRO A 587 -10.10 14.96 28.56
N GLN A 588 -8.94 14.62 27.98
CA GLN A 588 -8.56 13.24 27.64
C GLN A 588 -7.11 12.92 28.04
N ARG A 589 -6.84 11.64 28.31
CA ARG A 589 -5.46 11.08 28.32
C ARG A 589 -4.93 11.08 26.88
N VAL A 590 -3.61 11.21 26.70
CA VAL A 590 -3.01 11.15 25.36
C VAL A 590 -3.28 9.80 24.71
N VAL A 591 -3.66 9.82 23.42
CA VAL A 591 -3.90 8.64 22.59
C VAL A 591 -2.55 8.02 22.20
N VAL A 592 -2.06 7.08 23.00
CA VAL A 592 -0.77 6.39 22.80
C VAL A 592 -0.94 5.12 21.95
N THR A 593 -0.26 5.05 20.81
CA THR A 593 0.01 3.75 20.16
C THR A 593 1.24 3.10 20.81
N HIS A 594 1.14 1.82 21.17
CA HIS A 594 2.27 1.05 21.69
C HIS A 594 2.87 0.24 20.55
N ASN A 595 4.08 0.60 20.15
CA ASN A 595 4.84 -0.18 19.17
C ASN A 595 5.91 -0.99 19.93
N LEU A 596 6.03 -2.28 19.59
CA LEU A 596 7.12 -3.15 20.04
C LEU A 596 8.34 -2.88 19.16
N ALA A 597 9.52 -2.67 19.76
CA ALA A 597 10.74 -2.48 18.98
C ALA A 597 11.13 -3.79 18.27
N PRO A 598 11.46 -3.79 16.96
CA PRO A 598 11.89 -4.98 16.22
C PRO A 598 13.22 -5.56 16.69
N ASP A 599 14.04 -4.76 17.38
CA ASP A 599 15.32 -5.22 17.97
C ASP A 599 15.10 -5.94 19.32
N ALA A 600 13.85 -6.30 19.65
CA ALA A 600 13.54 -7.29 20.70
C ALA A 600 13.95 -8.74 20.31
N GLN A 601 14.90 -8.89 19.39
CA GLN A 601 15.67 -10.11 19.17
C GLN A 601 17.14 -9.88 19.54
N LEU A 602 17.37 -9.62 20.82
CA LEU A 602 18.52 -10.20 21.53
C LEU A 602 17.99 -10.98 22.72
#